data_AF-A0A3L7PN37-F1
#
_entry.id   AF-A0A3L7PN37-F1
#
_cell.length_a   1.000
_cell.length_b   1.000
_cell.length_c   1.000
_cell.angle_alpha   90.00
_cell.angle_beta   90.00
_cell.angle_gamma   90.00
#
_symmetry.space_group_name_H-M   'P 1'
#
loop_
_entity.id
_entity.type
_entity.pdbx_description
1 polymer ?
#
loop_
_entity_poly.entity_id
_entity_poly.type
_entity_poly.pdbx_seq_one_letter_code
_entity_poly.pdbx_strand_id
1 'polypeptide(L)'
;MTPTELRAKQAPFKNKYKDDPGSGLVTMRAVATLQVETVSCRLKFEVAPENAGLHPLSGGDGTYACSAEMLLQALVGCAGVTFGAVATSMEVPVRGGTITAEGDVDFRGTLGVDRSVPIGFQAIRMTFD
;
A
#
# COMPACT_ATOMS: atom_id res chain seq x y z
N MET A 1 3.82 -3.92 23.49
CA MET A 1 3.55 -2.48 23.37
C MET A 1 2.33 -2.13 24.19
N THR A 2 2.46 -1.19 25.12
CA THR A 2 1.36 -0.66 25.93
C THR A 2 0.72 0.56 25.26
N PRO A 3 -0.49 0.98 25.68
CA PRO A 3 -1.10 2.21 25.17
C PRO A 3 -0.23 3.46 25.39
N THR A 4 0.50 3.54 26.51
CA THR A 4 1.39 4.68 26.83
C THR A 4 2.60 4.70 25.90
N GLU A 5 3.23 3.55 25.66
CA GLU A 5 4.35 3.42 24.72
C GLU A 5 3.94 3.81 23.29
N LEU A 6 2.78 3.32 22.83
CA LEU A 6 2.28 3.66 21.49
C LEU A 6 2.01 5.16 21.35
N ARG A 7 1.36 5.77 22.35
CA ARG A 7 1.10 7.21 22.34
C ARG A 7 2.39 8.02 22.34
N ALA A 8 3.39 7.62 23.11
CA ALA A 8 4.70 8.27 23.12
C ALA A 8 5.39 8.16 21.75
N LYS A 9 5.36 6.97 21.12
CA LYS A 9 5.92 6.76 19.77
C LYS A 9 5.21 7.60 18.69
N GLN A 10 3.90 7.83 18.85
CA GLN A 10 3.09 8.57 17.88
C GLN A 10 3.08 10.10 18.12
N ALA A 11 3.42 10.57 19.32
CA ALA A 11 3.34 11.99 19.67
C ALA A 11 4.11 12.92 18.72
N PRO A 12 5.35 12.60 18.28
CA PRO A 12 6.07 13.45 17.33
C PRO A 12 5.34 13.61 15.99
N PHE A 13 4.76 12.52 15.46
CA PHE A 13 3.99 12.56 14.22
C PHE A 13 2.68 13.35 14.39
N LYS A 14 1.99 13.19 15.53
CA LYS A 14 0.77 13.96 15.82
C LYS A 14 1.05 15.46 15.88
N ASN A 15 2.17 15.87 16.48
CA ASN A 15 2.56 17.28 16.53
C ASN A 15 2.90 17.77 15.12
N LYS A 16 3.72 17.01 14.37
CA LYS A 16 4.07 17.32 13.00
C LYS A 16 2.83 17.52 12.11
N TYR A 17 1.82 16.65 12.18
CA TYR A 17 0.63 16.77 11.34
C TYR A 17 -0.36 17.84 11.80
N LYS A 18 -0.21 18.37 13.02
CA LYS A 18 -0.93 19.59 13.44
C LYS A 18 -0.27 20.83 12.86
N ASP A 19 1.07 20.88 12.90
CA ASP A 19 1.85 22.03 12.47
C ASP A 19 1.96 22.12 10.94
N ASP A 20 2.09 20.96 10.28
CA ASP A 20 2.12 20.79 8.83
C ASP A 20 1.21 19.62 8.42
N PRO A 21 -0.11 19.90 8.22
CA PRO A 21 -1.08 18.89 7.83
C PRO A 21 -0.74 18.18 6.51
N GLY A 22 -0.05 18.87 5.60
CA GLY A 22 0.40 18.35 4.30
C GLY A 22 1.29 17.13 4.46
N SER A 23 2.15 17.13 5.48
CA SER A 23 3.13 16.06 5.72
C SER A 23 2.54 14.71 6.16
N GLY A 24 1.24 14.65 6.46
CA GLY A 24 0.53 13.41 6.78
C GLY A 24 -0.06 12.70 5.56
N LEU A 25 -0.10 13.37 4.40
CA LEU A 25 -0.64 12.85 3.14
C LEU A 25 0.45 12.09 2.36
N VAL A 26 0.14 10.85 1.99
CA VAL A 26 1.09 9.94 1.33
C VAL A 26 0.39 9.15 0.24
N THR A 27 1.00 9.12 -0.93
CA THR A 27 0.64 8.17 -2.00
C THR A 27 1.55 6.96 -1.90
N MET A 28 0.99 5.83 -1.50
CA MET A 28 1.66 4.53 -1.50
C MET A 28 1.57 3.90 -2.89
N ARG A 29 2.54 3.05 -3.22
CA ARG A 29 2.62 2.43 -4.56
C ARG A 29 2.97 0.95 -4.46
N ALA A 30 2.29 0.12 -5.24
CA ALA A 30 2.66 -1.27 -5.49
C ALA A 30 2.75 -1.52 -7.00
N VAL A 31 3.63 -2.46 -7.37
CA VAL A 31 3.89 -2.80 -8.77
C VAL A 31 3.98 -4.32 -8.90
N ALA A 32 3.24 -4.87 -9.85
CA ALA A 32 3.36 -6.24 -10.31
C ALA A 32 3.88 -6.29 -11.74
N THR A 33 4.77 -7.23 -12.04
CA THR A 33 5.18 -7.54 -13.41
C THR A 33 4.57 -8.86 -13.85
N LEU A 34 3.88 -8.86 -14.99
CA LEU A 34 3.25 -10.05 -15.55
C LEU A 34 4.29 -11.11 -15.93
N GLN A 35 3.96 -12.37 -15.65
CA GLN A 35 4.67 -13.54 -16.15
C GLN A 35 3.69 -14.35 -17.00
N VAL A 36 3.67 -14.06 -18.30
CA VAL A 36 2.64 -14.54 -19.23
C VAL A 36 2.66 -16.07 -19.36
N GLU A 37 3.85 -16.65 -19.49
CA GLU A 37 4.02 -18.11 -19.69
C GLU A 37 3.46 -18.96 -18.54
N THR A 38 3.43 -18.41 -17.33
CA THR A 38 3.02 -19.12 -16.12
C THR A 38 1.68 -18.63 -15.55
N VAL A 39 1.02 -17.69 -16.24
CA VAL A 39 -0.20 -17.03 -15.76
C VAL A 39 -0.02 -16.54 -14.31
N SER A 40 1.08 -15.86 -14.06
CA SER A 40 1.45 -15.38 -12.72
C SER A 40 1.96 -13.95 -12.75
N CYS A 41 2.25 -13.40 -11.57
CA CYS A 41 2.80 -12.05 -11.42
C CYS A 41 3.94 -12.06 -10.41
N ARG A 42 4.99 -11.28 -10.71
CA ARG A 42 6.03 -10.97 -9.73
C ARG A 42 5.60 -9.75 -8.92
N LEU A 43 5.45 -9.94 -7.62
CA LEU A 43 5.25 -8.86 -6.65
C LEU A 43 6.59 -8.45 -6.04
N LYS A 44 6.75 -7.17 -5.71
CA LYS A 44 7.95 -6.66 -5.03
C LYS A 44 7.56 -6.12 -3.67
N PHE A 45 8.04 -6.77 -2.61
CA PHE A 45 7.91 -6.29 -1.24
C PHE A 45 9.25 -5.71 -0.76
N GLU A 46 9.22 -4.59 -0.03
CA GLU A 46 10.42 -4.06 0.62
C GLU A 46 10.79 -4.86 1.87
N VAL A 47 9.76 -5.28 2.62
CA VAL A 47 9.86 -6.14 3.80
C VAL A 47 9.00 -7.37 3.57
N ALA A 48 9.48 -8.55 3.96
CA ALA A 48 8.74 -9.80 3.78
C ALA A 48 7.33 -9.69 4.41
N PRO A 49 6.25 -10.05 3.68
CA PRO A 49 4.87 -9.77 4.08
C PRO A 49 4.29 -10.78 5.09
N GLU A 50 5.15 -11.52 5.81
CA GLU A 50 4.72 -12.52 6.79
C GLU A 50 4.02 -11.88 7.99
N ASN A 51 4.46 -10.69 8.39
CA ASN A 51 3.92 -9.92 9.50
C ASN A 51 3.62 -8.49 9.05
N ALA A 52 2.40 -8.04 9.37
CA ALA A 52 1.96 -6.68 9.09
C ALA A 52 2.19 -5.76 10.29
N GLY A 53 2.65 -4.53 10.02
CA GLY A 53 2.90 -3.52 11.04
C GLY A 53 2.41 -2.12 10.66
N LEU A 54 2.69 -1.18 11.55
CA LEU A 54 2.43 0.24 11.34
C LEU A 54 3.37 0.80 10.27
N HIS A 55 2.84 1.71 9.46
CA HIS A 55 3.68 2.51 8.57
C HIS A 55 4.63 3.39 9.39
N PRO A 56 5.87 3.68 8.95
CA PRO A 56 6.80 4.57 9.65
C PRO A 56 6.18 5.92 10.06
N LEU A 57 5.36 6.50 9.19
CA LEU A 57 4.62 7.75 9.43
C LEU A 57 3.46 7.65 10.44
N SER A 58 3.23 6.47 11.01
CA SER A 58 2.29 6.22 12.10
C SER A 58 2.96 5.60 13.33
N GLY A 59 4.29 5.58 13.39
CA GLY A 59 5.08 4.99 14.47
C GLY A 59 5.54 3.56 14.21
N GLY A 60 5.56 3.09 12.96
CA GLY A 60 6.31 1.90 12.57
C GLY A 60 7.82 2.13 12.65
N ASP A 61 8.59 1.07 12.86
CA ASP A 61 10.06 1.08 12.78
C ASP A 61 10.59 0.40 11.51
N GLY A 62 9.70 -0.05 10.63
CA GLY A 62 10.07 -0.72 9.37
C GLY A 62 10.43 -2.20 9.53
N THR A 63 10.31 -2.79 10.73
CA THR A 63 10.60 -4.22 10.94
C THR A 63 9.56 -5.12 10.26
N TYR A 64 8.32 -4.66 10.18
CA TYR A 64 7.19 -5.40 9.60
C TYR A 64 6.68 -4.70 8.35
N ALA A 65 6.15 -5.48 7.41
CA ALA A 65 5.58 -4.94 6.18
C ALA A 65 4.38 -4.04 6.50
N CYS A 66 4.25 -2.92 5.79
CA CYS A 66 3.11 -2.06 5.99
C CYS A 66 1.84 -2.74 5.47
N SER A 67 0.81 -2.88 6.32
CA SER A 67 -0.47 -3.49 5.93
C SER A 67 -1.14 -2.81 4.73
N ALA A 68 -1.01 -1.49 4.60
CA ALA A 68 -1.56 -0.73 3.48
C ALA A 68 -0.84 -1.05 2.16
N GLU A 69 0.49 -1.17 2.18
CA GLU A 69 1.27 -1.59 1.01
C GLU A 69 0.98 -3.06 0.66
N MET A 70 0.86 -3.94 1.66
CA MET A 70 0.45 -5.33 1.45
C MET A 70 -0.90 -5.41 0.73
N LEU A 71 -1.87 -4.55 1.08
CA LEU A 71 -3.15 -4.48 0.38
C LEU A 71 -2.97 -4.09 -1.09
N LEU A 72 -2.16 -3.07 -1.40
CA LEU A 72 -1.88 -2.68 -2.78
C LEU A 72 -1.14 -3.78 -3.55
N GLN A 73 -0.23 -4.51 -2.89
CA GLN A 73 0.46 -5.67 -3.48
C GLN A 73 -0.51 -6.81 -3.83
N ALA A 74 -1.43 -7.12 -2.91
CA ALA A 74 -2.48 -8.09 -3.18
C ALA A 74 -3.38 -7.65 -4.33
N LEU A 75 -3.69 -6.35 -4.42
CA LEU A 75 -4.50 -5.78 -5.49
C LEU A 75 -3.83 -5.92 -6.87
N VAL A 76 -2.56 -5.50 -7.02
CA VAL A 76 -1.85 -5.65 -8.29
C VAL A 76 -1.62 -7.12 -8.67
N GLY A 77 -1.40 -8.00 -7.68
CA GLY A 77 -1.28 -9.44 -7.91
C GLY A 77 -2.58 -10.08 -8.40
N CYS A 78 -3.69 -9.75 -7.75
CA CYS A 78 -5.02 -10.23 -8.15
C CYS A 78 -5.35 -9.78 -9.57
N ALA A 79 -5.17 -8.49 -9.88
CA ALA A 79 -5.44 -7.95 -11.19
C ALA A 79 -4.55 -8.56 -12.28
N GLY A 80 -3.25 -8.75 -12.00
CA GLY A 80 -2.32 -9.26 -13.00
C GLY A 80 -2.48 -10.75 -13.31
N VAL A 81 -2.72 -11.58 -12.31
CA VAL A 81 -3.03 -13.00 -12.53
C VAL A 81 -4.33 -13.13 -13.33
N THR A 82 -5.34 -12.33 -12.99
CA THR A 82 -6.61 -12.31 -13.72
C THR A 82 -6.43 -11.85 -15.16
N PHE A 83 -5.68 -10.78 -15.39
CA PHE A 83 -5.38 -10.28 -16.75
C PHE A 83 -4.68 -11.35 -17.59
N GLY A 84 -3.64 -12.00 -17.06
CA GLY A 84 -2.94 -13.08 -17.74
C GLY A 84 -3.82 -14.28 -18.06
N ALA A 85 -4.73 -14.66 -17.15
CA ALA A 85 -5.65 -15.77 -17.34
C ALA A 85 -6.66 -15.47 -18.46
N VAL A 86 -7.26 -14.27 -18.45
CA VAL A 86 -8.23 -13.84 -19.46
C VAL A 86 -7.57 -13.69 -20.83
N ALA A 87 -6.40 -13.04 -20.91
CA ALA A 87 -5.67 -12.89 -22.17
C ALA A 87 -5.33 -14.25 -22.80
N THR A 88 -4.86 -15.21 -21.99
CA THR A 88 -4.61 -16.58 -22.42
C THR A 88 -5.89 -17.26 -22.93
N SER A 89 -6.99 -17.17 -22.18
CA SER A 89 -8.27 -17.80 -22.55
C SER A 89 -8.89 -17.20 -23.82
N MET A 90 -8.61 -15.93 -24.12
CA MET A 90 -9.13 -15.23 -25.29
C MET A 90 -8.17 -15.27 -26.49
N GLU A 91 -7.05 -16.00 -26.38
CA GLU A 91 -5.99 -16.04 -27.40
C GLU A 91 -5.46 -14.64 -27.77
N VAL A 92 -5.49 -13.70 -26.82
CA VAL A 92 -4.95 -12.35 -27.00
C VAL A 92 -3.46 -12.37 -26.65
N PRO A 93 -2.56 -12.15 -27.62
CA PRO A 93 -1.12 -12.23 -27.37
C PRO A 93 -0.65 -11.06 -26.51
N VAL A 94 -0.15 -11.36 -25.32
CA VAL A 94 0.49 -10.41 -24.40
C VAL A 94 1.97 -10.78 -24.29
N ARG A 95 2.88 -9.80 -24.47
CA ARG A 95 4.34 -10.04 -24.37
C ARG A 95 4.89 -9.87 -22.95
N GLY A 96 4.11 -9.24 -22.09
CA GLY A 96 4.50 -8.80 -20.76
C GLY A 96 3.67 -7.57 -20.41
N GLY A 97 3.93 -7.01 -19.23
CA GLY A 97 3.28 -5.78 -18.80
C GLY A 97 3.53 -5.53 -17.32
N THR A 98 3.26 -4.30 -16.92
CA THR A 98 3.35 -3.83 -15.55
C THR A 98 2.00 -3.35 -15.09
N ILE A 99 1.63 -3.72 -13.86
CA ILE A 99 0.42 -3.25 -13.22
C ILE A 99 0.82 -2.47 -11.99
N THR A 100 0.43 -1.21 -11.94
CA THR A 100 0.71 -0.32 -10.82
C THR A 100 -0.58 -0.03 -10.08
N ALA A 101 -0.56 -0.09 -8.74
CA ALA A 101 -1.60 0.48 -7.90
C ALA A 101 -1.00 1.61 -7.05
N GLU A 102 -1.69 2.74 -7.01
CA GLU A 102 -1.37 3.86 -6.13
C GLU A 102 -2.54 4.14 -5.21
N GLY A 103 -2.27 4.38 -3.93
CA GLY A 103 -3.30 4.63 -2.93
C GLY A 103 -2.94 5.81 -2.03
N ASP A 104 -3.85 6.77 -1.88
CA ASP A 104 -3.64 7.93 -1.01
C ASP A 104 -4.13 7.65 0.40
N VAL A 105 -3.28 7.91 1.38
CA VAL A 105 -3.58 7.78 2.81
C VAL A 105 -3.23 9.10 3.49
N ASP A 106 -4.03 9.48 4.47
CA ASP A 106 -3.73 10.60 5.35
C ASP A 106 -3.64 10.12 6.79
N PHE A 107 -2.42 10.15 7.34
CA PHE A 107 -2.15 9.67 8.69
C PHE A 107 -2.76 10.55 9.79
N ARG A 108 -3.29 11.74 9.47
CA ARG A 108 -4.08 12.54 10.42
C ARG A 108 -5.32 11.80 10.91
N GLY A 109 -6.00 11.08 10.01
CA GLY A 109 -7.14 10.23 10.38
C GLY A 109 -6.70 9.07 11.27
N THR A 110 -5.71 8.30 10.82
CA THR A 110 -5.14 7.14 11.55
C THR A 110 -4.66 7.50 12.96
N LEU A 111 -4.02 8.66 13.13
CA LEU A 111 -3.50 9.11 14.42
C LEU A 111 -4.50 9.92 15.24
N GLY A 112 -5.71 10.14 14.74
CA GLY A 112 -6.76 10.92 15.40
C GLY A 112 -6.39 12.39 15.60
N VAL A 113 -5.60 12.96 14.69
CA VAL A 113 -5.24 14.39 14.66
C VAL A 113 -6.41 15.20 14.10
N ASP A 114 -7.06 14.68 13.05
CA ASP A 114 -8.19 15.31 12.39
C ASP A 114 -9.32 14.28 12.25
N ARG A 115 -10.50 14.59 12.81
CA ARG A 115 -11.68 13.69 12.77
C ARG A 115 -12.43 13.75 11.44
N SER A 116 -12.18 14.75 10.61
CA SER A 116 -12.77 14.87 9.27
C SER A 116 -12.04 14.01 8.23
N VAL A 117 -10.81 13.58 8.54
CA VAL A 117 -9.99 12.74 7.68
C VAL A 117 -10.34 11.26 7.89
N PRO A 118 -10.75 10.52 6.85
CA PRO A 118 -11.01 9.08 6.94
C PRO A 118 -9.77 8.28 7.33
N ILE A 119 -9.97 7.19 8.07
CA ILE A 119 -8.91 6.20 8.33
C ILE A 119 -8.79 5.27 7.12
N GLY A 120 -7.56 5.08 6.63
CA GLY A 120 -7.26 4.19 5.51
C GLY A 120 -7.08 4.90 4.17
N PHE A 121 -7.24 4.16 3.08
CA PHE A 121 -7.13 4.70 1.72
C PHE A 121 -8.32 5.60 1.38
N GLN A 122 -8.04 6.80 0.86
CA GLN A 122 -9.05 7.75 0.37
C GLN A 122 -9.39 7.50 -1.10
N ALA A 123 -8.39 7.10 -1.87
CA ALA A 123 -8.53 6.73 -3.27
C ALA A 123 -7.46 5.70 -3.63
N ILE A 124 -7.82 4.77 -4.50
CA ILE A 124 -6.91 3.80 -5.11
C ILE A 124 -7.07 3.91 -6.63
N ARG A 125 -5.95 3.96 -7.34
CA ARG A 125 -5.90 4.03 -8.81
C ARG A 125 -5.02 2.91 -9.33
N MET A 126 -5.41 2.30 -10.45
CA MET A 126 -4.63 1.25 -11.10
C MET A 126 -4.29 1.64 -12.54
N THR A 127 -3.07 1.31 -12.97
CA THR A 127 -2.60 1.50 -14.34
C THR A 127 -2.02 0.19 -14.86
N PHE A 128 -2.25 -0.10 -16.14
CA PHE A 128 -1.77 -1.28 -16.85
C PHE A 128 -0.95 -0.79 -18.04
N ASP A 129 0.34 -1.12 -18.07
CA ASP A 129 1.33 -0.72 -19.08
C ASP A 129 1.92 -1.94 -19.81
#